data_AF-A0A3M1JI73-F1
#
_entry.id   AF-A0A3M1JI73-F1
#
_cell.length_a   1.000
_cell.length_b   1.000
_cell.length_c   1.000
_cell.angle_alpha   90.00
_cell.angle_beta   90.00
_cell.angle_gamma   90.00
#
_symmetry.space_group_name_H-M   'P 1'
#
loop_
_entity.id
_entity.type
_entity.pdbx_description
1 polymer ?
#
loop_
_entity_poly.entity_id
_entity_poly.type
_entity_poly.pdbx_seq_one_letter_code
_entity_poly.pdbx_strand_id
1 'polypeptide(L)'
;MTRKEKNKEPHEPRTKRINIKPPARSPMSYFRPKPRRRKKDNRSTKILLTVVTAFLMITSIIGFLGNSQNTEGIDYKGYTFTQTPQGWNVKVGEEKYTFYTNPYEAEKYNLSSDAVEMLKASKYIVATFDTSFDDLQALDIARFDLANELDSGLGITVFSGVAEENSTYPLPVITCDNATSMIPVVYFKSSDRAMIKRDGFCVVLEAPTGVTALKLKDRLVYGMLGIME
;
A
#
# COMPACT_ATOMS: atom_id res chain seq x y z
N MET A 1 -35.74 -35.85 19.20
CA MET A 1 -36.56 -34.68 18.84
C MET A 1 -35.71 -33.75 17.97
N THR A 2 -35.84 -33.86 16.66
CA THR A 2 -35.05 -33.16 15.64
C THR A 2 -35.85 -31.98 15.10
N ARG A 3 -35.38 -30.74 15.35
CA ARG A 3 -36.05 -29.52 14.90
C ARG A 3 -35.40 -29.07 13.58
N LYS A 4 -36.14 -29.20 12.48
CA LYS A 4 -35.79 -28.70 11.14
C LYS A 4 -35.84 -27.17 11.14
N GLU A 5 -34.71 -26.51 10.95
CA GLU A 5 -34.66 -25.08 10.61
C GLU A 5 -34.88 -24.89 9.11
N LYS A 6 -35.88 -24.05 8.78
CA LYS A 6 -36.27 -23.68 7.42
C LYS A 6 -35.36 -22.58 6.90
N ASN A 7 -34.66 -22.90 5.81
CA ASN A 7 -33.89 -21.97 5.00
C ASN A 7 -34.82 -20.90 4.41
N LYS A 8 -34.49 -19.62 4.58
CA LYS A 8 -35.26 -18.47 4.09
C LYS A 8 -34.45 -17.81 2.97
N GLU A 9 -34.90 -17.95 1.74
CA GLU A 9 -34.25 -17.36 0.57
C GLU A 9 -34.24 -15.83 0.63
N PRO A 10 -33.14 -15.17 0.23
CA PRO A 10 -33.07 -13.71 0.17
C PRO A 10 -33.83 -13.18 -1.05
N HIS A 11 -34.81 -12.31 -0.78
CA HIS A 11 -35.56 -11.56 -1.77
C HIS A 11 -34.65 -10.57 -2.52
N GLU A 12 -34.51 -10.78 -3.83
CA GLU A 12 -33.84 -9.88 -4.76
C GLU A 12 -34.62 -8.55 -4.90
N PRO A 13 -34.00 -7.37 -4.67
CA PRO A 13 -34.69 -6.09 -4.78
C PRO A 13 -34.96 -5.75 -6.25
N ARG A 14 -36.26 -5.69 -6.61
CA ARG A 14 -36.75 -5.19 -7.89
C ARG A 14 -36.23 -3.77 -8.16
N THR A 15 -35.34 -3.62 -9.13
CA THR A 15 -34.92 -2.34 -9.71
C THR A 15 -36.11 -1.64 -10.36
N LYS A 16 -36.56 -0.54 -9.76
CA LYS A 16 -37.61 0.32 -10.32
C LYS A 16 -37.07 0.99 -11.59
N ARG A 17 -37.68 0.66 -12.74
CA ARG A 17 -37.46 1.36 -14.01
C ARG A 17 -37.94 2.81 -13.87
N ILE A 18 -36.99 3.74 -13.88
CA ILE A 18 -37.28 5.18 -13.94
C ILE A 18 -37.64 5.50 -15.39
N ASN A 19 -38.90 5.87 -15.61
CA ASN A 19 -39.43 6.23 -16.92
C ASN A 19 -39.08 7.71 -17.20
N ILE A 20 -37.96 7.93 -17.90
CA ILE A 20 -37.50 9.28 -18.25
C ILE A 20 -38.32 9.78 -19.43
N LYS A 21 -39.19 10.76 -19.16
CA LYS A 21 -40.02 11.43 -20.16
C LYS A 21 -39.12 12.24 -21.11
N PRO A 22 -39.22 12.05 -22.44
CA PRO A 22 -38.40 12.80 -23.39
C PRO A 22 -38.73 14.31 -23.34
N PRO A 23 -37.73 15.21 -23.40
CA PRO A 23 -37.97 16.64 -23.37
C PRO A 23 -38.67 17.14 -24.63
N ALA A 24 -39.57 18.11 -24.45
CA ALA A 24 -40.37 18.72 -25.49
C ALA A 24 -39.49 19.43 -26.54
N ARG A 25 -39.75 19.17 -27.82
CA ARG A 25 -39.07 19.81 -28.95
C ARG A 25 -39.48 21.27 -29.03
N SER A 26 -38.51 22.17 -28.88
CA SER A 26 -38.66 23.61 -29.07
C SER A 26 -38.79 23.98 -30.57
N PRO A 27 -39.54 25.06 -30.89
CA PRO A 27 -39.81 25.46 -32.26
C PRO A 27 -38.54 25.90 -32.99
N MET A 28 -38.38 25.37 -34.20
CA MET A 28 -37.26 25.62 -35.11
C MET A 28 -37.30 27.09 -35.58
N SER A 29 -36.43 27.92 -35.04
CA SER A 29 -36.26 29.30 -35.48
C SER A 29 -35.48 29.33 -36.79
N TYR A 30 -36.08 29.91 -37.83
CA TYR A 30 -35.46 30.06 -39.15
C TYR A 30 -34.29 31.04 -39.06
N PHE A 31 -33.08 30.47 -38.99
CA PHE A 31 -31.82 31.20 -38.98
C PHE A 31 -31.62 31.86 -40.35
N ARG A 32 -31.82 33.18 -40.46
CA ARG A 32 -31.48 33.93 -41.67
C ARG A 32 -29.95 33.98 -41.80
N PRO A 33 -29.35 33.42 -42.87
CA PRO A 33 -27.91 33.46 -43.05
C PRO A 33 -27.45 34.91 -43.28
N LYS A 34 -26.64 35.44 -42.36
CA LYS A 34 -25.98 36.74 -42.52
C LYS A 34 -25.03 36.69 -43.74
N PRO A 35 -24.92 37.77 -44.53
CA PRO A 35 -24.02 37.83 -45.68
C PRO A 35 -22.57 37.56 -45.25
N ARG A 36 -21.94 36.57 -45.90
CA ARG A 36 -20.55 36.17 -45.72
C ARG A 36 -19.63 37.34 -46.08
N ARG A 37 -19.18 38.10 -45.08
CA ARG A 37 -17.99 38.96 -45.21
C ARG A 37 -16.83 38.06 -45.65
N ARG A 38 -16.20 38.38 -46.79
CA ARG A 38 -14.97 37.71 -47.28
C ARG A 38 -13.91 37.80 -46.18
N LYS A 39 -13.75 36.73 -45.41
CA LYS A 39 -12.64 36.56 -44.47
C LYS A 39 -11.37 36.52 -45.31
N LYS A 40 -10.54 37.57 -45.20
CA LYS A 40 -9.16 37.58 -45.66
C LYS A 40 -8.51 36.33 -45.04
N ASP A 41 -8.18 35.36 -45.89
CA ASP A 41 -7.81 34.02 -45.45
C ASP A 41 -6.39 34.08 -44.87
N ASN A 42 -6.32 34.30 -43.57
CA ASN A 42 -5.10 34.32 -42.77
C ASN A 42 -4.53 32.89 -42.61
N ARG A 43 -4.31 32.18 -43.73
CA ARG A 43 -3.78 30.81 -43.74
C ARG A 43 -2.42 30.73 -43.05
N SER A 44 -1.56 31.73 -43.26
CA SER A 44 -0.25 31.81 -42.61
C SER A 44 -0.36 31.91 -41.09
N THR A 45 -1.33 32.67 -40.57
CA THR A 45 -1.53 32.83 -39.12
C THR A 45 -2.08 31.55 -38.47
N LYS A 46 -2.92 30.79 -39.19
CA LYS A 46 -3.40 29.48 -38.72
C LYS A 46 -2.27 28.43 -38.68
N ILE A 47 -1.40 28.42 -39.69
CA ILE A 47 -0.25 27.51 -39.74
C ILE A 47 0.72 27.84 -38.61
N LEU A 48 1.06 29.12 -38.41
CA LEU A 48 1.93 29.57 -37.32
C LEU A 48 1.39 29.15 -35.95
N LEU A 49 0.10 29.38 -35.70
CA LEU A 49 -0.55 28.99 -34.45
C LEU A 49 -0.40 27.48 -34.20
N THR A 50 -0.59 26.66 -35.25
CA THR A 50 -0.50 25.19 -35.17
C THR A 50 0.92 24.71 -34.88
N VAL A 51 1.93 25.35 -35.48
CA VAL A 51 3.34 25.02 -35.23
C VAL A 51 3.74 25.37 -33.81
N VAL A 52 3.32 26.53 -33.29
CA VAL A 52 3.62 26.93 -31.91
C VAL A 52 2.96 25.98 -30.90
N THR A 53 1.69 25.60 -31.10
CA THR A 53 1.05 24.63 -30.22
C THR A 53 1.68 23.23 -30.31
N ALA A 54 2.07 22.78 -31.48
CA ALA A 54 2.80 21.52 -31.63
C ALA A 54 4.17 21.56 -30.91
N PHE A 55 4.90 22.67 -31.05
CA PHE A 55 6.17 22.89 -30.36
C PHE A 55 6.00 22.89 -28.83
N LEU A 56 4.96 23.55 -28.31
CA LEU A 56 4.65 23.56 -26.88
C LEU A 56 4.33 22.16 -26.34
N MET A 57 3.59 21.34 -27.10
CA MET A 57 3.32 19.95 -26.71
C MET A 57 4.60 19.10 -26.68
N ILE A 58 5.48 19.22 -27.68
CA ILE A 58 6.73 18.45 -27.73
C ILE A 58 7.70 18.87 -26.62
N THR A 59 7.87 20.18 -26.40
CA THR A 59 8.76 20.71 -25.36
C THR A 59 8.29 20.37 -23.94
N SER A 60 6.99 20.23 -23.71
CA SER A 60 6.46 19.81 -22.40
C SER A 60 6.93 18.41 -21.97
N ILE A 61 7.08 17.47 -22.92
CA ILE A 61 7.55 16.11 -22.65
C ILE A 61 9.05 16.12 -22.28
N ILE A 62 9.83 16.94 -22.97
CA ILE A 62 11.28 17.06 -22.73
C ILE A 62 11.55 17.68 -21.35
N GLY A 63 10.77 18.67 -20.94
CA GLY A 63 10.87 19.27 -19.60
C GLY A 63 10.59 18.27 -18.47
N PHE A 64 9.67 17.32 -18.70
CA PHE A 64 9.38 16.27 -17.72
C PHE A 64 10.50 15.23 -17.61
N LEU A 65 11.15 14.88 -18.72
CA LEU A 65 12.28 13.94 -18.73
C LEU A 65 13.58 14.57 -18.19
N GLY A 66 13.81 15.86 -18.46
CA GLY A 66 14.99 16.60 -17.98
C GLY A 66 14.96 16.95 -16.49
N ASN A 67 13.78 16.87 -15.86
CA ASN A 67 13.60 17.08 -14.43
C ASN A 67 13.47 15.76 -13.66
N SER A 68 14.04 14.66 -14.20
CA SER A 68 14.45 13.51 -13.40
C SER A 68 15.53 14.00 -12.43
N GLN A 69 15.11 14.73 -11.40
CA GLN A 69 15.93 15.07 -10.25
C GLN A 69 16.64 13.78 -9.87
N ASN A 70 17.97 13.83 -9.83
CA ASN A 70 18.73 12.82 -9.13
C ASN A 70 18.15 12.78 -7.73
N THR A 71 17.22 11.87 -7.46
CA THR A 71 16.68 11.65 -6.13
C THR A 71 17.89 11.25 -5.32
N GLU A 72 18.35 12.17 -4.48
CA GLU A 72 19.57 12.00 -3.70
C GLU A 72 19.45 10.66 -2.98
N GLY A 73 20.27 9.71 -3.42
CA GLY A 73 20.38 8.43 -2.76
C GLY A 73 21.05 8.64 -1.42
N ILE A 74 20.59 7.95 -0.39
CA ILE A 74 21.33 7.84 0.86
C ILE A 74 22.03 6.49 0.89
N ASP A 75 23.31 6.48 1.20
CA ASP A 75 24.05 5.24 1.42
C ASP A 75 23.94 4.86 2.90
N TYR A 76 23.61 3.60 3.17
CA TYR A 76 23.48 3.02 4.51
C TYR A 76 24.05 1.60 4.53
N LYS A 77 25.10 1.36 5.32
CA LYS A 77 25.77 0.04 5.49
C LYS A 77 26.05 -0.69 4.16
N GLY A 78 26.45 0.06 3.12
CA GLY A 78 26.78 -0.49 1.80
C GLY A 78 25.58 -0.65 0.84
N TYR A 79 24.39 -0.27 1.26
CA TYR A 79 23.18 -0.23 0.42
C TYR A 79 22.82 1.21 0.06
N THR A 80 22.48 1.45 -1.21
CA THR A 80 22.00 2.75 -1.67
C THR A 80 20.48 2.75 -1.69
N PHE A 81 19.88 3.65 -0.91
CA PHE A 81 18.45 3.87 -0.82
C PHE A 81 18.05 5.07 -1.67
N THR A 82 17.09 4.90 -2.56
CA THR A 82 16.56 5.97 -3.41
C THR A 82 15.15 6.32 -2.98
N GLN A 83 14.92 7.59 -2.62
CA GLN A 83 13.58 8.06 -2.29
C GLN A 83 12.70 8.15 -3.55
N THR A 84 11.49 7.61 -3.49
CA THR A 84 10.45 7.73 -4.53
C THR A 84 9.13 8.17 -3.89
N PRO A 85 8.09 8.52 -4.67
CA PRO A 85 6.80 8.90 -4.11
C PRO A 85 6.13 7.82 -3.24
N GLN A 86 6.51 6.56 -3.42
CA GLN A 86 5.99 5.41 -2.68
C GLN A 86 6.79 5.08 -1.41
N GLY A 87 8.00 5.62 -1.24
CA GLY A 87 8.87 5.31 -0.11
C GLY A 87 10.35 5.25 -0.48
N TRP A 88 11.11 4.50 0.29
CA TRP A 88 12.54 4.26 0.12
C TRP A 88 12.77 2.95 -0.59
N ASN A 89 13.35 3.02 -1.78
CA ASN A 89 13.68 1.83 -2.55
C ASN A 89 15.13 1.42 -2.30
N VAL A 90 15.36 0.12 -2.11
CA VAL A 90 16.70 -0.47 -2.04
C VAL A 90 16.75 -1.75 -2.83
N LYS A 91 17.89 -2.01 -3.47
CA LYS A 91 18.15 -3.26 -4.17
C LYS A 91 19.01 -4.16 -3.30
N VAL A 92 18.51 -5.36 -2.99
CA VAL A 92 19.23 -6.38 -2.21
C VAL A 92 19.33 -7.63 -3.07
N GLY A 93 20.52 -7.90 -3.60
CA GLY A 93 20.69 -8.92 -4.64
C GLY A 93 20.04 -8.47 -5.96
N GLU A 94 19.15 -9.29 -6.51
CA GLU A 94 18.39 -8.97 -7.72
C GLU A 94 17.02 -8.34 -7.42
N GLU A 95 16.55 -8.46 -6.18
CA GLU A 95 15.24 -8.02 -5.74
C GLU A 95 15.23 -6.55 -5.30
N LYS A 96 14.08 -5.91 -5.48
CA LYS A 96 13.84 -4.52 -5.10
C LYS A 96 12.80 -4.46 -3.99
N TYR A 97 13.17 -3.82 -2.89
CA TYR A 97 12.29 -3.62 -1.73
C TYR A 97 11.92 -2.16 -1.60
N THR A 98 10.69 -1.90 -1.11
CA THR A 98 10.17 -0.55 -0.85
C THR A 98 9.83 -0.43 0.62
N PHE A 99 10.35 0.58 1.29
CA PHE A 99 10.13 0.85 2.70
C PHE A 99 9.44 2.19 2.92
N TYR A 100 8.63 2.33 3.95
CA TYR A 100 8.01 3.61 4.31
C TYR A 100 8.99 4.51 5.08
N THR A 101 10.01 3.90 5.70
CA THR A 101 10.89 4.55 6.66
C THR A 101 12.35 4.45 6.23
N ASN A 102 13.06 5.57 6.33
CA ASN A 102 14.51 5.63 6.12
C ASN A 102 15.23 4.69 7.12
N PRO A 103 16.24 3.91 6.70
CA PRO A 103 17.03 3.06 7.61
C PRO A 103 17.56 3.79 8.86
N TYR A 104 18.00 5.05 8.75
CA TYR A 104 18.47 5.82 9.91
C TYR A 104 17.36 6.08 10.95
N GLU A 105 16.12 6.26 10.50
CA GLU A 105 14.97 6.42 11.41
C GLU A 105 14.54 5.08 12.04
N ALA A 106 14.71 3.98 11.31
CA ALA A 106 14.35 2.64 11.78
C ALA A 106 15.34 2.13 12.84
N GLU A 107 16.62 2.54 12.78
CA GLU A 107 17.69 2.09 13.68
C GLU A 107 17.44 2.41 15.16
N LYS A 108 16.59 3.40 15.47
CA LYS A 108 16.21 3.74 16.85
C LYS A 108 15.37 2.66 17.54
N TYR A 109 14.82 1.71 16.79
CA TYR A 109 14.04 0.60 17.34
C TYR A 109 14.95 -0.62 17.50
N ASN A 110 15.20 -0.99 18.75
CA ASN A 110 16.01 -2.16 19.08
C ASN A 110 15.29 -3.44 18.65
N LEU A 111 15.94 -4.24 17.81
CA LEU A 111 15.51 -5.57 17.41
C LEU A 111 16.61 -6.55 17.83
N SER A 112 16.26 -7.58 18.60
CA SER A 112 17.23 -8.60 19.01
C SER A 112 17.65 -9.45 17.80
N SER A 113 18.96 -9.68 17.65
CA SER A 113 19.54 -10.59 16.64
C SER A 113 18.89 -11.98 16.70
N ASP A 114 18.66 -12.50 17.91
CA ASP A 114 18.06 -13.82 18.10
C ASP A 114 16.61 -13.87 17.57
N ALA A 115 15.87 -12.75 17.61
CA ALA A 115 14.53 -12.69 17.02
C ALA A 115 14.59 -12.77 15.50
N VAL A 116 15.56 -12.09 14.88
CA VAL A 116 15.80 -12.14 13.42
C VAL A 116 16.21 -13.55 12.99
N GLU A 117 17.17 -14.16 13.68
CA GLU A 117 17.64 -15.51 13.37
C GLU A 117 16.52 -16.54 13.48
N MET A 118 15.71 -16.46 14.53
CA MET A 118 14.54 -17.31 14.73
C MET A 118 13.53 -17.18 13.57
N LEU A 119 13.21 -15.96 13.15
CA LEU A 119 12.30 -15.73 12.03
C LEU A 119 12.90 -16.23 10.71
N LYS A 120 14.20 -16.00 10.45
CA LYS A 120 14.91 -16.49 9.25
C LYS A 120 14.97 -18.01 9.17
N ALA A 121 15.06 -18.68 10.31
CA ALA A 121 15.09 -20.14 10.37
C ALA A 121 13.73 -20.79 10.05
N SER A 122 12.64 -20.01 10.05
CA SER A 122 11.28 -20.51 9.89
C SER A 122 10.82 -20.39 8.43
N LYS A 123 10.17 -21.44 7.91
CA LYS A 123 9.54 -21.40 6.58
C LYS A 123 8.16 -20.75 6.57
N TYR A 124 7.52 -20.71 7.74
CA TYR A 124 6.18 -20.20 7.94
C TYR A 124 6.17 -19.23 9.10
N ILE A 125 5.50 -18.10 8.94
CA ILE A 125 5.29 -17.11 10.00
C ILE A 125 3.79 -16.81 10.08
N VAL A 126 3.27 -16.53 11.27
CA VAL A 126 1.93 -15.94 11.41
C VAL A 126 2.08 -14.46 11.76
N ALA A 127 1.51 -13.58 10.95
CA ALA A 127 1.33 -12.18 11.28
C ALA A 127 -0.03 -11.98 11.94
N THR A 128 -0.01 -11.78 13.26
CA THR A 128 -1.19 -11.48 14.08
C THR A 128 -1.27 -9.99 14.32
N PHE A 129 -2.47 -9.42 14.35
CA PHE A 129 -2.67 -8.04 14.78
C PHE A 129 -3.84 -7.90 15.77
N ASP A 130 -3.75 -6.85 16.57
CA ASP A 130 -4.80 -6.44 17.48
C ASP A 130 -5.91 -5.67 16.73
N THR A 131 -7.16 -6.12 16.86
CA THR A 131 -8.29 -5.47 16.19
C THR A 131 -8.84 -4.26 16.93
N SER A 132 -8.31 -3.95 18.12
CA SER A 132 -8.62 -2.75 18.89
C SER A 132 -7.80 -1.51 18.50
N PHE A 133 -6.92 -1.63 17.50
CA PHE A 133 -6.07 -0.55 17.03
C PHE A 133 -6.91 0.60 16.40
N ASP A 134 -6.58 1.86 16.69
CA ASP A 134 -7.34 3.00 16.16
C ASP A 134 -7.26 3.12 14.63
N ASP A 135 -6.10 2.81 14.06
CA ASP A 135 -5.81 2.89 12.61
C ASP A 135 -5.59 1.48 12.03
N LEU A 136 -6.67 0.70 11.95
CA LEU A 136 -6.66 -0.66 11.40
C LEU A 136 -6.23 -0.69 9.93
N GLN A 137 -6.45 0.38 9.17
CA GLN A 137 -6.08 0.41 7.76
C GLN A 137 -4.56 0.38 7.58
N ALA A 138 -3.83 1.25 8.29
CA ALA A 138 -2.38 1.25 8.21
C ALA A 138 -1.77 -0.04 8.79
N LEU A 139 -2.40 -0.64 9.80
CA LEU A 139 -2.00 -1.92 10.35
C LEU A 139 -2.17 -3.07 9.34
N ASP A 140 -3.27 -3.07 8.60
CA ASP A 140 -3.54 -4.06 7.57
C ASP A 140 -2.57 -3.93 6.39
N ILE A 141 -2.21 -2.70 6.00
CA ILE A 141 -1.14 -2.42 5.04
C ILE A 141 0.19 -2.99 5.56
N ALA A 142 0.57 -2.70 6.82
CA ALA A 142 1.81 -3.21 7.40
C ALA A 142 1.87 -4.75 7.40
N ARG A 143 0.75 -5.41 7.76
CA ARG A 143 0.63 -6.86 7.74
C ARG A 143 0.75 -7.44 6.32
N PHE A 144 0.08 -6.83 5.35
CA PHE A 144 0.08 -7.29 3.96
C PHE A 144 1.45 -7.10 3.30
N ASP A 145 2.09 -5.94 3.52
CA ASP A 145 3.42 -5.66 2.99
C ASP A 145 4.47 -6.58 3.60
N LEU A 146 4.40 -6.83 4.92
CA LEU A 146 5.25 -7.81 5.59
C LEU A 146 5.13 -9.19 4.92
N ALA A 147 3.90 -9.64 4.64
CA ALA A 147 3.67 -10.91 3.99
C ALA A 147 4.30 -10.97 2.58
N ASN A 148 4.10 -9.94 1.78
CA ASN A 148 4.64 -9.88 0.41
C ASN A 148 6.17 -9.79 0.40
N GLU A 149 6.76 -8.96 1.25
CA GLU A 149 8.20 -8.75 1.34
C GLU A 149 8.93 -10.03 1.79
N LEU A 150 8.37 -10.76 2.76
CA LEU A 150 8.97 -12.01 3.25
C LEU A 150 8.77 -13.19 2.27
N ASP A 151 7.62 -13.28 1.61
CA ASP A 151 7.34 -14.36 0.66
C ASP A 151 8.16 -14.20 -0.63
N SER A 152 8.13 -13.01 -1.24
CA SER A 152 8.89 -12.75 -2.47
C SER A 152 10.40 -12.67 -2.25
N GLY A 153 10.83 -12.13 -1.11
CA GLY A 153 12.23 -11.83 -0.85
C GLY A 153 13.02 -12.96 -0.20
N LEU A 154 12.39 -13.68 0.74
CA LEU A 154 13.06 -14.71 1.55
C LEU A 154 12.45 -16.10 1.37
N GLY A 155 11.37 -16.24 0.60
CA GLY A 155 10.65 -17.49 0.43
C GLY A 155 9.96 -17.95 1.72
N ILE A 156 9.62 -17.02 2.61
CA ILE A 156 8.94 -17.29 3.88
C ILE A 156 7.45 -16.98 3.71
N THR A 157 6.61 -18.00 3.81
CA THR A 157 5.16 -17.82 3.67
C THR A 157 4.54 -17.29 4.97
N VAL A 158 3.79 -16.19 4.86
CA VAL A 158 3.15 -15.53 6.01
C VAL A 158 1.64 -15.80 6.02
N PHE A 159 1.15 -16.40 7.11
CA PHE A 159 -0.28 -16.53 7.40
C PHE A 159 -0.78 -15.36 8.23
N SER A 160 -2.08 -15.11 8.21
CA SER A 160 -2.70 -14.00 8.94
C SER A 160 -3.55 -14.50 10.09
N GLY A 161 -3.45 -13.81 11.22
CA GLY A 161 -4.27 -14.05 12.41
C GLY A 161 -4.75 -12.75 13.05
N VAL A 162 -5.70 -12.87 13.96
CA VAL A 162 -6.14 -11.78 14.84
C VAL A 162 -5.89 -12.16 16.29
N ALA A 163 -5.64 -11.17 17.14
CA ALA A 163 -5.43 -11.42 18.56
C ALA A 163 -6.73 -11.80 19.29
N GLU A 164 -7.87 -11.34 18.78
CA GLU A 164 -9.21 -11.52 19.35
C GLU A 164 -10.23 -11.76 18.25
N GLU A 165 -11.33 -12.46 18.56
CA GLU A 165 -12.42 -12.67 17.61
C GLU A 165 -13.03 -11.33 17.18
N ASN A 166 -13.14 -11.13 15.87
CA ASN A 166 -13.70 -9.90 15.31
C ASN A 166 -14.64 -10.24 14.15
N SER A 167 -15.82 -9.62 14.13
CA SER A 167 -16.83 -9.84 13.08
C SER A 167 -16.43 -9.26 11.72
N THR A 168 -15.53 -8.27 11.71
CA THR A 168 -15.03 -7.59 10.51
C THR A 168 -13.91 -8.39 9.84
N TYR A 169 -13.10 -9.10 10.63
CA TYR A 169 -11.95 -9.86 10.17
C TYR A 169 -12.15 -11.34 10.48
N PRO A 170 -12.69 -12.15 9.52
CA PRO A 170 -12.93 -13.58 9.72
C PRO A 170 -11.61 -14.38 9.61
N LEU A 171 -10.64 -14.01 10.44
CA LEU A 171 -9.32 -14.62 10.54
C LEU A 171 -9.25 -15.49 11.81
N PRO A 172 -8.40 -16.52 11.83
CA PRO A 172 -8.22 -17.34 13.03
C PRO A 172 -7.60 -16.51 14.16
N VAL A 173 -8.03 -16.79 15.40
CA VAL A 173 -7.43 -16.21 16.59
C VAL A 173 -6.11 -16.92 16.87
N ILE A 174 -5.00 -16.19 16.75
CA ILE A 174 -3.65 -16.72 16.97
C ILE A 174 -2.89 -15.70 17.80
N THR A 175 -2.52 -16.05 19.03
CA THR A 175 -1.76 -15.18 19.94
C THR A 175 -0.30 -15.64 20.05
N CYS A 176 0.51 -14.93 20.85
CA CYS A 176 1.87 -15.36 21.15
C CYS A 176 1.93 -16.73 21.86
N ASP A 177 0.87 -17.15 22.56
CA ASP A 177 0.80 -18.46 23.22
C ASP A 177 0.76 -19.63 22.22
N ASN A 178 0.35 -19.35 20.98
CA ASN A 178 0.35 -20.32 19.89
C ASN A 178 1.69 -20.37 19.14
N ALA A 179 2.64 -19.49 19.47
CA ALA A 179 3.91 -19.42 18.77
C ALA A 179 4.79 -20.64 19.09
N THR A 180 5.37 -21.24 18.05
CA THR A 180 6.27 -22.39 18.16
C THR A 180 7.56 -22.13 17.41
N SER A 181 8.58 -22.96 17.62
CA SER A 181 9.85 -22.85 16.89
C SER A 181 9.72 -23.07 15.39
N MET A 182 8.67 -23.76 14.93
CA MET A 182 8.42 -24.01 13.51
C MET A 182 7.54 -22.94 12.87
N ILE A 183 6.66 -22.34 13.65
CA ILE A 183 5.70 -21.31 13.23
C ILE A 183 5.73 -20.19 14.27
N PRO A 184 6.73 -19.29 14.20
CA PRO A 184 6.76 -18.11 15.05
C PRO A 184 5.65 -17.12 14.68
N VAL A 185 5.32 -16.25 15.62
CA VAL A 185 4.27 -15.24 15.48
C VAL A 185 4.91 -13.86 15.48
N VAL A 186 4.54 -13.02 14.51
CA VAL A 186 4.79 -11.57 14.55
C VAL A 186 3.48 -10.90 14.97
N TYR A 187 3.45 -10.34 16.17
CA TYR A 187 2.25 -9.77 16.76
C TYR A 187 2.30 -8.24 16.77
N PHE A 188 1.48 -7.60 15.95
CA PHE A 188 1.25 -6.15 15.98
C PHE A 188 0.27 -5.80 17.10
N LYS A 189 0.75 -5.08 18.11
CA LYS A 189 0.01 -4.76 19.34
C LYS A 189 -0.11 -3.25 19.55
N SER A 190 -1.29 -2.78 19.94
CA SER A 190 -1.50 -1.38 20.34
C SER A 190 -0.80 -1.08 21.67
N SER A 191 -0.05 0.03 21.75
CA SER A 191 0.70 0.44 22.94
C SER A 191 1.02 1.93 22.90
N ASP A 192 1.16 2.59 24.05
CA ASP A 192 1.51 4.01 24.12
C ASP A 192 2.96 4.31 23.65
N ARG A 193 3.76 3.27 23.39
CA ARG A 193 5.16 3.37 23.01
C ARG A 193 5.47 2.50 21.80
N ALA A 194 6.48 2.93 21.05
CA ALA A 194 7.00 2.20 19.92
C ALA A 194 8.15 1.28 20.37
N MET A 195 7.95 -0.04 20.34
CA MET A 195 9.01 -1.00 20.66
C MET A 195 8.86 -2.33 19.94
N ILE A 196 9.99 -3.01 19.75
CA ILE A 196 10.04 -4.39 19.31
C ILE A 196 10.58 -5.23 20.46
N LYS A 197 9.84 -6.26 20.85
CA LYS A 197 10.27 -7.18 21.90
C LYS A 197 10.06 -8.62 21.47
N ARG A 198 10.90 -9.50 22.01
CA ARG A 198 10.76 -10.94 21.83
C ARG A 198 10.13 -11.55 23.08
N ASP A 199 9.16 -12.43 22.87
CA ASP A 199 8.54 -13.24 23.91
C ASP A 199 8.48 -14.69 23.43
N GLY A 200 9.48 -15.49 23.80
CA GLY A 200 9.65 -16.86 23.30
C GLY A 200 9.83 -16.92 21.77
N PHE A 201 8.88 -17.55 21.08
CA PHE A 201 8.79 -17.62 19.61
C PHE A 201 7.90 -16.54 18.99
N CYS A 202 7.51 -15.54 19.79
CA CYS A 202 6.73 -14.39 19.35
C CYS A 202 7.61 -13.14 19.27
N VAL A 203 7.46 -12.36 18.19
CA VAL A 203 8.02 -11.02 18.05
C VAL A 203 6.87 -10.03 18.12
N VAL A 204 6.81 -9.25 19.20
CA VAL A 204 5.75 -8.28 19.45
C VAL A 204 6.20 -6.89 18.99
N LEU A 205 5.46 -6.33 18.05
CA LEU A 205 5.62 -4.97 17.51
C LEU A 205 4.58 -4.07 18.19
N GLU A 206 4.99 -3.38 19.24
CA GLU A 206 4.14 -2.45 19.98
C GLU A 206 4.19 -1.06 19.35
N ALA A 207 3.05 -0.52 18.94
CA ALA A 207 2.99 0.79 18.28
C ALA A 207 1.82 1.65 18.78
N PRO A 208 2.01 2.99 18.89
CA PRO A 208 0.94 3.93 19.25
C PRO A 208 0.04 4.31 18.07
N THR A 209 0.53 4.17 16.84
CA THR A 209 -0.21 4.55 15.63
C THR A 209 0.11 3.59 14.50
N GLY A 210 -0.78 3.49 13.50
CA GLY A 210 -0.58 2.61 12.35
C GLY A 210 0.65 3.00 11.52
N VAL A 211 0.92 4.31 11.41
CA VAL A 211 2.17 4.81 10.81
C VAL A 211 3.41 4.30 11.56
N THR A 212 3.35 4.24 12.89
CA THR A 212 4.47 3.70 13.68
C THR A 212 4.59 2.18 13.50
N ALA A 213 3.49 1.45 13.35
CA ALA A 213 3.50 0.04 13.02
C ALA A 213 4.20 -0.24 11.68
N LEU A 214 3.98 0.61 10.66
CA LEU A 214 4.73 0.54 9.39
C LEU A 214 6.24 0.74 9.61
N LYS A 215 6.65 1.66 10.48
CA LYS A 215 8.09 1.85 10.81
C LYS A 215 8.71 0.63 11.50
N LEU A 216 7.96 -0.01 12.41
CA LEU A 216 8.42 -1.22 13.10
C LEU A 216 8.48 -2.41 12.14
N LYS A 217 7.52 -2.52 11.21
CA LYS A 217 7.56 -3.48 10.11
C LYS A 217 8.84 -3.30 9.28
N ASP A 218 9.12 -2.08 8.84
CA ASP A 218 10.33 -1.78 8.06
C ASP A 218 11.60 -2.16 8.84
N ARG A 219 11.69 -1.82 10.13
CA ARG A 219 12.83 -2.22 10.98
C ARG A 219 13.00 -3.74 11.06
N LEU A 220 11.90 -4.48 11.20
CA LEU A 220 11.92 -5.93 11.23
C LEU A 220 12.45 -6.48 9.90
N VAL A 221 11.93 -5.99 8.78
CA VAL A 221 12.32 -6.45 7.45
C VAL A 221 13.76 -6.06 7.12
N TYR A 222 14.26 -4.89 7.54
CA TYR A 222 15.68 -4.54 7.46
C TYR A 222 16.57 -5.57 8.16
N GLY A 223 16.15 -6.06 9.33
CA GLY A 223 16.82 -7.17 10.03
C GLY A 223 16.79 -8.47 9.25
N MET A 224 15.61 -8.80 8.73
CA MET A 224 15.40 -10.01 7.93
C MET A 224 16.20 -10.01 6.62
N LEU A 225 16.45 -8.84 6.01
CA LEU A 225 17.29 -8.74 4.81
C LEU A 225 18.80 -8.64 5.11
N GLY A 226 19.19 -8.49 6.39
CA GLY A 226 20.59 -8.30 6.77
C GLY A 226 21.15 -6.92 6.45
N ILE A 227 20.28 -5.93 6.22
CA ILE A 227 20.69 -4.52 6.06
C ILE A 227 21.08 -3.92 7.41
N MET A 228 20.42 -4.37 8.48
CA MET A 228 20.63 -3.88 9.84
C MET A 228 20.64 -5.05 10.82
N GLU A 229 21.60 -5.08 11.74
CA GLU A 229 21.61 -5.99 12.89
C GLU A 229 20.99 -5.27 14.08
#